data_AF-A0A061N621-F1
#
_entry.id   AF-A0A061N621-F1
#
_cell.length_a   1.000
_cell.length_b   1.000
_cell.length_c   1.000
_cell.angle_alpha   90.00
_cell.angle_beta   90.00
_cell.angle_gamma   90.00
#
_symmetry.space_group_name_H-M   'P 1'
#
loop_
_entity.id
_entity.type
_entity.pdbx_description
1 polymer ?
#
loop_
_entity_poly.entity_id
_entity_poly.type
_entity_poly.pdbx_seq_one_letter_code
_entity_poly.pdbx_strand_id
1 'polypeptide(L)'
;MAEHIQQLKSLIGQWYHSILKHDTEEAFAYKEEVDMLLRNISADDEQLSKYYRLVDFRHSILTEDFMKNPKIGQQIKHDSLKKTDQMLNYLHYFMEGQFEFVNSRFSYALDYYRKAEEYAFSIRNEDKAELFHNLGETLYRMNEYTFALWYLKKAVLLFEEANLEMRKLNSLSFIGAIHTELHFYDEAEEIYQEIFPKVRDSYQLSLLNRAIGLNRLRQRNYPEAKSYFFGRLTRSRKSYGSH
;
A
#
# COMPACT_ATOMS: atom_id res chain seq x y z
N MET A 1 -5.97 1.59 16.79
CA MET A 1 -4.60 1.57 16.23
C MET A 1 -4.61 2.03 14.78
N ALA A 2 -5.35 1.38 13.87
CA ALA A 2 -5.42 1.78 12.46
C ALA A 2 -5.93 3.22 12.24
N GLU A 3 -6.94 3.64 12.99
CA GLU A 3 -7.48 5.02 12.92
C GLU A 3 -6.46 6.09 13.34
N HIS A 4 -5.70 5.84 14.42
CA HIS A 4 -4.64 6.75 14.86
C HIS A 4 -3.47 6.83 13.85
N ILE A 5 -3.12 5.72 13.19
CA ILE A 5 -2.13 5.71 12.11
C ILE A 5 -2.62 6.54 10.91
N GLN A 6 -3.91 6.43 10.60
CA GLN A 6 -4.52 7.19 9.52
C GLN A 6 -4.56 8.69 9.81
N GLN A 7 -4.93 9.06 11.04
CA GLN A 7 -4.88 10.44 11.51
C GLN A 7 -3.46 10.99 11.45
N LEU A 8 -2.46 10.21 11.89
CA LEU A 8 -1.06 10.60 11.84
C LEU A 8 -0.58 10.84 10.40
N LYS A 9 -0.92 9.96 9.45
CA LYS A 9 -0.61 10.14 8.01
C LYS A 9 -1.20 11.45 7.48
N SER A 10 -2.46 11.73 7.81
CA SER A 10 -3.15 12.97 7.42
C SER A 10 -2.46 14.21 8.02
N LEU A 11 -2.10 14.18 9.30
CA LEU A 11 -1.43 15.29 9.97
C LEU A 11 -0.05 15.57 9.37
N ILE A 12 0.75 14.54 9.07
CA ILE A 12 2.04 14.72 8.39
C ILE A 12 1.84 15.28 6.97
N GLY A 13 0.75 14.91 6.27
CA GLY A 13 0.36 15.53 4.99
C GLY A 13 0.08 17.03 5.10
N GLN A 14 -0.72 17.44 6.10
CA GLN A 14 -1.03 18.84 6.36
C GLN A 14 0.22 19.63 6.79
N TRP A 15 1.05 19.02 7.62
CA TRP A 15 2.36 19.56 7.99
C TRP A 15 3.24 19.79 6.76
N TYR A 16 3.34 18.82 5.85
CA TYR A 16 4.12 19.01 4.63
C TYR A 16 3.54 20.10 3.73
N HIS A 17 2.21 20.21 3.64
CA HIS A 17 1.54 21.24 2.86
C HIS A 17 1.81 22.66 3.38
N SER A 18 1.81 22.87 4.70
CA SER A 18 2.18 24.16 5.31
C SER A 18 3.65 24.53 5.04
N ILE A 19 4.56 23.54 5.06
CA ILE A 19 5.96 23.73 4.66
C ILE A 19 6.06 24.19 3.19
N LEU A 20 5.32 23.57 2.27
CA LEU A 20 5.32 23.96 0.85
C LEU A 20 4.78 25.39 0.63
N LYS A 21 3.81 25.81 1.44
CA LYS A 21 3.28 27.18 1.45
C LYS A 21 4.19 28.21 2.12
N HIS A 22 5.28 27.77 2.75
CA HIS A 22 6.14 28.61 3.58
C HIS A 22 5.38 29.24 4.77
N ASP A 23 4.32 28.59 5.24
CA ASP A 23 3.57 29.00 6.43
C ASP A 23 4.25 28.41 7.67
N THR A 24 5.17 29.17 8.27
CA THR A 24 5.98 28.68 9.39
C THR A 24 5.15 28.47 10.65
N GLU A 25 4.14 29.31 10.90
CA GLU A 25 3.31 29.20 12.11
C GLU A 25 2.48 27.93 12.08
N GLU A 26 1.80 27.68 10.96
CA GLU A 26 1.02 26.47 10.73
C GLU A 26 1.93 25.21 10.74
N ALA A 27 3.13 25.30 10.16
CA ALA A 27 4.07 24.19 10.15
C ALA A 27 4.59 23.81 11.55
N PHE A 28 4.82 24.79 12.44
CA PHE A 28 5.17 24.51 13.84
C PHE A 28 4.01 23.86 14.59
N ALA A 29 2.80 24.38 14.44
CA ALA A 29 1.60 23.83 15.10
C ALA A 29 1.37 22.37 14.71
N TYR A 30 1.42 22.05 13.41
CA TYR A 30 1.27 20.68 12.95
C TYR A 30 2.40 19.76 13.41
N LYS A 31 3.64 20.25 13.47
CA LYS A 31 4.77 19.47 14.01
C LYS A 31 4.52 19.06 15.46
N GLU A 32 4.09 19.98 16.31
CA GLU A 32 3.81 19.68 17.72
C GLU A 32 2.72 18.61 17.87
N GLU A 33 1.65 18.70 17.07
CA GLU A 33 0.58 17.71 17.06
C GLU A 33 1.05 16.33 16.59
N VAL A 34 1.82 16.28 15.49
CA VAL A 34 2.43 15.06 14.96
C VAL A 34 3.34 14.41 16.01
N ASP A 35 4.22 15.18 16.65
CA ASP A 35 5.15 14.68 17.66
C ASP A 35 4.41 14.16 18.91
N MET A 36 3.32 14.82 19.32
CA MET A 36 2.47 14.35 20.42
C MET A 36 1.82 13.01 20.07
N LEU A 37 1.26 12.89 18.87
CA LEU A 37 0.59 11.67 18.43
C LEU A 37 1.58 10.50 18.27
N LEU A 38 2.77 10.77 17.73
CA LEU A 38 3.85 9.78 17.58
C LEU A 38 4.29 9.16 18.91
N ARG A 39 4.37 9.94 20.00
CA ARG A 39 4.72 9.42 21.33
C ARG A 39 3.73 8.36 21.83
N ASN A 40 2.50 8.41 21.36
CA ASN A 40 1.42 7.54 21.79
C ASN A 40 1.18 6.36 20.83
N ILE A 41 1.90 6.29 19.71
CA ILE A 41 1.77 5.23 18.70
C ILE A 41 3.08 4.45 18.60
N SER A 42 3.04 3.18 19.00
CA SER A 42 4.07 2.22 18.59
C SER A 42 3.77 1.78 17.14
N ALA A 43 4.25 2.53 16.16
CA ALA A 43 4.10 2.18 14.74
C ALA A 43 5.40 1.63 14.17
N ASP A 44 5.37 0.35 13.76
CA ASP A 44 6.43 -0.32 13.00
C ASP A 44 6.27 -0.11 11.47
N ASP A 45 5.69 1.02 11.04
CA ASP A 45 5.52 1.34 9.62
C ASP A 45 6.76 2.09 9.09
N GLU A 46 7.59 1.37 8.34
CA GLU A 46 8.84 1.88 7.76
C GLU A 46 8.60 3.07 6.82
N GLN A 47 7.52 3.05 6.02
CA GLN A 47 7.23 4.13 5.07
C GLN A 47 6.73 5.38 5.79
N LEU A 48 5.88 5.22 6.80
CA LEU A 48 5.43 6.31 7.64
C LEU A 48 6.60 6.96 8.40
N SER A 49 7.50 6.14 8.96
CA SER A 49 8.71 6.63 9.64
C SER A 49 9.62 7.41 8.71
N LYS A 50 9.82 6.91 7.47
CA LYS A 50 10.57 7.64 6.43
C LYS A 50 9.88 8.95 6.06
N TYR A 51 8.56 8.93 5.88
CA TYR A 51 7.79 10.11 5.51
C TYR A 51 7.93 11.21 6.57
N TYR A 52 7.71 10.86 7.84
CA TYR A 52 7.94 11.77 8.96
C TYR A 52 9.35 12.37 8.95
N ARG A 53 10.40 11.54 8.86
CA ARG A 53 11.81 12.01 8.89
C ARG A 53 12.12 12.98 7.74
N LEU A 54 11.56 12.75 6.56
CA LEU A 54 11.79 13.62 5.41
C LEU A 54 11.03 14.95 5.51
N VAL A 55 9.78 14.92 6.02
CA VAL A 55 9.03 16.14 6.31
C VAL A 55 9.71 16.94 7.43
N ASP A 56 10.19 16.28 8.49
CA ASP A 56 10.94 16.91 9.56
C ASP A 56 12.24 17.55 9.08
N PHE A 57 12.97 16.85 8.22
CA PHE A 57 14.15 17.42 7.55
C PHE A 57 13.79 18.66 6.74
N ARG A 58 12.68 18.65 5.97
CA ARG A 58 12.23 19.84 5.24
C ARG A 58 11.79 20.99 6.15
N HIS A 59 11.10 20.68 7.24
CA HIS A 59 10.73 21.65 8.26
C HIS A 59 11.98 22.34 8.84
N SER A 60 13.02 21.56 9.19
CA SER A 60 14.26 22.11 9.75
C SER A 60 15.05 23.01 8.77
N ILE A 61 14.89 22.77 7.46
CA ILE A 61 15.43 23.65 6.42
C ILE A 61 14.62 24.96 6.38
N LEU A 62 13.30 24.87 6.39
CA LEU A 62 12.40 26.03 6.36
C LEU A 62 12.59 26.95 7.58
N THR A 63 12.76 26.38 8.78
CA THR A 63 12.78 27.12 10.05
C THR A 63 14.17 27.53 10.54
N GLU A 64 15.21 27.36 9.71
CA GLU A 64 16.58 27.83 9.96
C GLU A 64 17.30 27.27 11.20
N ASP A 65 17.24 25.96 11.44
CA ASP A 65 18.18 25.30 12.37
C ASP A 65 19.50 24.89 11.67
N PHE A 66 19.47 24.58 10.37
CA PHE A 66 20.68 24.18 9.61
C PHE A 66 21.61 25.34 9.20
N MET A 67 21.06 26.53 8.97
CA MET A 67 21.85 27.74 8.62
C MET A 67 22.69 28.23 9.81
N LYS A 68 22.32 27.87 11.03
CA LYS A 68 23.10 28.14 12.26
C LYS A 68 24.26 27.15 12.46
N ASN A 69 24.37 26.08 11.65
CA ASN A 69 25.43 25.06 11.75
C ASN A 69 26.15 24.82 10.39
N PRO A 70 27.22 25.58 10.09
CA PRO A 70 27.86 25.63 8.76
C PRO A 70 28.39 24.29 8.24
N LYS A 71 28.69 23.32 9.11
CA LYS A 71 29.26 22.02 8.73
C LYS A 71 28.28 21.13 7.96
N ILE A 72 26.98 21.26 8.22
CA ILE A 72 25.96 20.41 7.60
C ILE A 72 25.40 21.05 6.31
N GLY A 73 25.26 22.39 6.30
CA GLY A 73 24.88 23.14 5.10
C GLY A 73 25.86 23.00 3.93
N GLN A 74 27.16 22.80 4.19
CA GLN A 74 28.17 22.52 3.16
C GLN A 74 28.21 21.06 2.68
N GLN A 75 27.61 20.13 3.43
CA GLN A 75 27.69 18.69 3.17
C GLN A 75 26.55 18.17 2.30
N ILE A 76 25.44 18.91 2.24
CA ILE A 76 24.28 18.57 1.43
C ILE A 76 24.56 19.00 -0.02
N LYS A 77 25.02 18.06 -0.84
CA LYS A 77 25.17 18.29 -2.28
C LYS A 77 23.78 18.54 -2.89
N HIS A 78 23.66 19.48 -3.81
CA HIS A 78 22.42 19.78 -4.54
C HIS A 78 21.69 18.52 -5.06
N ASP A 79 22.45 17.52 -5.53
CA ASP A 79 21.92 16.23 -5.99
C ASP A 79 21.31 15.37 -4.88
N SER A 80 21.79 15.49 -3.64
CA SER A 80 21.19 14.82 -2.48
C SER A 80 19.85 15.43 -2.09
N LEU A 81 19.69 16.76 -2.17
CA LEU A 81 18.40 17.42 -1.94
C LEU A 81 17.36 17.03 -2.97
N LYS A 82 17.76 16.99 -4.24
CA LYS A 82 16.86 16.59 -5.33
C LYS A 82 16.35 15.16 -5.15
N LYS A 83 17.20 14.22 -4.75
CA LYS A 83 16.77 12.84 -4.44
C LYS A 83 15.86 12.78 -3.22
N THR A 84 16.15 13.57 -2.19
CA THR A 84 15.28 13.70 -1.01
C THR A 84 13.90 14.23 -1.38
N ASP A 85 13.82 15.22 -2.28
CA ASP A 85 12.54 15.76 -2.76
C ASP A 85 11.74 14.77 -3.58
N GLN A 86 12.41 14.00 -4.43
CA GLN A 86 11.76 12.95 -5.20
C GLN A 86 11.16 11.89 -4.28
N MET A 87 11.92 11.43 -3.29
CA MET A 87 11.43 10.49 -2.28
C MET A 87 10.28 11.08 -1.46
N LEU A 88 10.38 12.34 -1.05
CA LEU A 88 9.37 13.01 -0.27
C LEU A 88 8.06 13.20 -1.04
N ASN A 89 8.14 13.64 -2.30
CA ASN A 89 6.97 13.77 -3.17
C ASN A 89 6.33 12.40 -3.45
N TYR A 90 7.15 11.36 -3.69
CA TYR A 90 6.66 9.99 -3.80
C TYR A 90 5.86 9.59 -2.55
N LEU A 91 6.46 9.72 -1.36
CA LEU A 91 5.82 9.32 -0.10
C LEU A 91 4.57 10.16 0.18
N HIS A 92 4.62 11.47 -0.05
CA HIS A 92 3.47 12.35 0.13
C HIS A 92 2.28 11.89 -0.73
N TYR A 93 2.47 11.79 -2.04
CA TYR A 93 1.39 11.36 -2.94
C TYR A 93 0.94 9.93 -2.69
N PHE A 94 1.84 9.04 -2.28
CA PHE A 94 1.48 7.69 -1.89
C PHE A 94 0.58 7.68 -0.64
N MET A 95 0.89 8.49 0.38
CA MET A 95 0.07 8.60 1.60
C MET A 95 -1.29 9.24 1.31
N GLU A 96 -1.36 10.28 0.48
CA GLU A 96 -2.62 10.87 0.01
C GLU A 96 -3.46 9.84 -0.75
N GLY A 97 -2.83 9.05 -1.62
CA GLY A 97 -3.49 7.95 -2.32
C GLY A 97 -4.07 6.91 -1.37
N GLN A 98 -3.32 6.51 -0.34
CA GLN A 98 -3.82 5.60 0.71
C GLN A 98 -4.98 6.22 1.48
N PHE A 99 -4.91 7.51 1.78
CA PHE A 99 -5.97 8.22 2.49
C PHE A 99 -7.27 8.28 1.69
N GLU A 100 -7.21 8.64 0.43
CA GLU A 100 -8.37 8.66 -0.45
C GLU A 100 -8.93 7.24 -0.67
N PHE A 101 -8.06 6.23 -0.79
CA PHE A 101 -8.46 4.84 -0.94
C PHE A 101 -9.26 4.31 0.25
N VAL A 102 -8.77 4.53 1.48
CA VAL A 102 -9.47 4.13 2.73
C VAL A 102 -10.84 4.81 2.83
N ASN A 103 -10.95 6.05 2.35
CA ASN A 103 -12.21 6.78 2.28
C ASN A 103 -13.09 6.40 1.07
N SER A 104 -12.76 5.33 0.35
CA SER A 104 -13.48 4.85 -0.84
C SER A 104 -13.57 5.87 -1.99
N ARG A 105 -12.69 6.87 -2.00
CA ARG A 105 -12.59 7.93 -3.02
C ARG A 105 -11.61 7.49 -4.12
N PHE A 106 -11.95 6.42 -4.82
CA PHE A 106 -11.02 5.70 -5.70
C PHE A 106 -10.46 6.53 -6.86
N SER A 107 -11.24 7.45 -7.44
CA SER A 107 -10.74 8.35 -8.49
C SER A 107 -9.61 9.26 -7.98
N TYR A 108 -9.77 9.83 -6.79
CA TYR A 108 -8.73 10.66 -6.16
C TYR A 108 -7.52 9.83 -5.75
N ALA A 109 -7.75 8.61 -5.22
CA ALA A 109 -6.66 7.68 -4.91
C ALA A 109 -5.83 7.34 -6.16
N LEU A 110 -6.48 7.08 -7.29
CA LEU A 110 -5.82 6.81 -8.57
C LEU A 110 -4.98 8.00 -9.03
N ASP A 111 -5.52 9.22 -8.95
CA ASP A 111 -4.81 10.44 -9.34
C ASP A 111 -3.55 10.66 -8.49
N TYR A 112 -3.65 10.46 -7.17
CA TYR A 112 -2.51 10.58 -6.27
C TYR A 112 -1.48 9.47 -6.49
N TYR A 113 -1.90 8.22 -6.65
CA TYR A 113 -0.96 7.14 -6.95
C TYR A 113 -0.25 7.33 -8.30
N ARG A 114 -0.92 7.89 -9.32
CA ARG A 114 -0.26 8.27 -10.58
C ARG A 114 0.79 9.36 -10.39
N LYS A 115 0.50 10.37 -9.58
CA LYS A 115 1.51 11.37 -9.21
C LYS A 115 2.69 10.71 -8.47
N ALA A 116 2.44 9.77 -7.55
CA ALA A 116 3.49 9.02 -6.90
C ALA A 116 4.34 8.21 -7.91
N GLU A 117 3.72 7.61 -8.92
CA GLU A 117 4.40 6.88 -10.00
C GLU A 117 5.42 7.74 -10.76
N GLU A 118 5.13 9.02 -10.97
CA GLU A 118 6.06 9.98 -11.62
C GLU A 118 7.37 10.16 -10.84
N TYR A 119 7.33 10.02 -9.51
CA TYR A 119 8.50 10.11 -8.64
C TYR A 119 9.14 8.75 -8.32
N ALA A 120 8.58 7.65 -8.85
CA ALA A 120 8.99 6.31 -8.46
C ALA A 120 10.37 5.90 -9.02
N PHE A 121 11.00 6.65 -9.93
CA PHE A 121 12.21 6.21 -10.66
C PHE A 121 13.34 5.71 -9.74
N SER A 122 13.68 6.44 -8.68
CA SER A 122 14.77 6.13 -7.74
C SER A 122 14.32 5.37 -6.49
N ILE A 123 13.08 4.87 -6.47
CA ILE A 123 12.50 4.15 -5.33
C ILE A 123 12.90 2.68 -5.36
N ARG A 124 13.00 2.05 -4.17
CA ARG A 124 13.30 0.62 -4.03
C ARG A 124 12.23 -0.22 -4.74
N ASN A 125 12.61 -1.38 -5.28
CA ASN A 125 11.67 -2.26 -5.98
C ASN A 125 10.48 -2.69 -5.11
N GLU A 126 10.70 -2.93 -3.81
CA GLU A 126 9.63 -3.28 -2.88
C GLU A 126 8.59 -2.16 -2.69
N ASP A 127 9.03 -0.91 -2.62
CA ASP A 127 8.13 0.25 -2.47
C ASP A 127 7.39 0.51 -3.80
N LYS A 128 8.07 0.35 -4.95
CA LYS A 128 7.42 0.36 -6.28
C LYS A 128 6.37 -0.73 -6.43
N ALA A 129 6.65 -1.94 -5.94
CA ALA A 129 5.72 -3.06 -5.96
C ALA A 129 4.44 -2.73 -5.17
N GLU A 130 4.58 -2.09 -4.01
CA GLU A 130 3.45 -1.63 -3.20
C GLU A 130 2.61 -0.57 -3.92
N LEU A 131 3.25 0.40 -4.57
CA LEU A 131 2.55 1.38 -5.40
C LEU A 131 1.76 0.70 -6.53
N PHE A 132 2.38 -0.24 -7.26
CA PHE A 132 1.70 -0.97 -8.32
C PHE A 132 0.57 -1.86 -7.81
N HIS A 133 0.72 -2.46 -6.64
CA HIS A 133 -0.36 -3.18 -5.98
C HIS A 133 -1.56 -2.26 -5.71
N ASN A 134 -1.31 -1.09 -5.10
CA ASN A 134 -2.36 -0.14 -4.74
C ASN A 134 -3.04 0.48 -5.98
N LEU A 135 -2.28 0.76 -7.05
CA LEU A 135 -2.84 1.16 -8.34
C LEU A 135 -3.75 0.06 -8.91
N GLY A 136 -3.26 -1.18 -8.88
CA GLY A 136 -4.00 -2.35 -9.32
C GLY A 136 -5.31 -2.58 -8.54
N GLU A 137 -5.26 -2.54 -7.22
CA GLU A 137 -6.43 -2.66 -6.36
C GLU A 137 -7.42 -1.50 -6.58
N THR A 138 -6.93 -0.27 -6.72
CA THR A 138 -7.77 0.90 -6.97
C THR A 138 -8.50 0.76 -8.30
N LEU A 139 -7.80 0.37 -9.36
CA LEU A 139 -8.40 0.13 -10.67
C LEU A 139 -9.39 -1.04 -10.64
N TYR A 140 -9.11 -2.10 -9.89
CA TYR A 140 -10.07 -3.18 -9.66
C TYR A 140 -11.36 -2.68 -9.01
N ARG A 141 -11.27 -1.82 -7.98
CA ARG A 141 -12.44 -1.20 -7.33
C ARG A 141 -13.24 -0.30 -8.28
N MET A 142 -12.60 0.24 -9.31
CA MET A 142 -13.22 1.04 -10.37
C MET A 142 -13.72 0.18 -11.55
N ASN A 143 -13.59 -1.15 -11.49
CA ASN A 143 -13.88 -2.10 -12.58
C ASN A 143 -13.01 -1.92 -13.84
N GLU A 144 -11.86 -1.25 -13.72
CA GLU A 144 -10.87 -1.07 -14.79
C GLU A 144 -9.92 -2.27 -14.88
N TYR A 145 -10.49 -3.45 -15.16
CA TYR A 145 -9.83 -4.75 -15.00
C TYR A 145 -8.56 -4.93 -15.83
N THR A 146 -8.53 -4.42 -17.06
CA THR A 146 -7.35 -4.53 -17.95
C THR A 146 -6.14 -3.82 -17.36
N PHE A 147 -6.33 -2.59 -16.88
CA PHE A 147 -5.26 -1.81 -16.24
C PHE A 147 -4.91 -2.37 -14.87
N ALA A 148 -5.90 -2.83 -14.11
CA ALA A 148 -5.68 -3.49 -12.83
C ALA A 148 -4.75 -4.71 -12.98
N LEU A 149 -5.02 -5.59 -13.96
CA LEU A 149 -4.17 -6.74 -14.26
C LEU A 149 -2.74 -6.33 -14.63
N TRP A 150 -2.58 -5.26 -15.42
CA TRP A 150 -1.25 -4.79 -15.82
C TRP A 150 -0.41 -4.35 -14.61
N TYR A 151 -0.98 -3.54 -13.73
CA TYR A 151 -0.30 -3.09 -12.51
C TYR A 151 -0.06 -4.24 -11.52
N LEU A 152 -1.05 -5.10 -11.28
CA LEU A 152 -0.90 -6.24 -10.35
C LEU A 152 0.17 -7.22 -10.82
N LYS A 153 0.26 -7.50 -12.14
CA LYS A 153 1.32 -8.36 -12.68
C LYS A 153 2.71 -7.77 -12.47
N LYS A 154 2.87 -6.44 -12.64
CA LYS A 154 4.12 -5.76 -12.30
C LYS A 154 4.44 -5.86 -10.80
N ALA A 155 3.44 -5.68 -9.94
CA ALA A 155 3.62 -5.83 -8.50
C ALA A 155 4.08 -7.25 -8.12
N VAL A 156 3.46 -8.28 -8.70
CA VAL A 156 3.85 -9.68 -8.50
C VAL A 156 5.33 -9.92 -8.83
N LEU A 157 5.79 -9.44 -9.99
CA LEU A 157 7.19 -9.59 -10.40
C LEU A 157 8.16 -8.93 -9.42
N LEU A 158 7.87 -7.69 -8.99
CA LEU A 158 8.75 -6.97 -8.07
C LEU A 158 8.70 -7.55 -6.64
N PHE A 159 7.54 -8.03 -6.18
CA PHE A 159 7.44 -8.72 -4.90
C PHE A 159 8.19 -10.06 -4.90
N GLU A 160 8.20 -10.78 -6.02
CA GLU A 160 9.03 -11.98 -6.20
C GLU A 160 10.52 -11.63 -6.06
N GLU A 161 11.00 -10.63 -6.79
CA GLU A 161 12.40 -10.17 -6.73
C GLU A 161 12.80 -9.73 -5.31
N ALA A 162 11.87 -9.10 -4.58
CA ALA A 162 12.08 -8.65 -3.22
C ALA A 162 11.89 -9.76 -2.15
N ASN A 163 11.55 -10.99 -2.55
CA ASN A 163 11.21 -12.11 -1.66
C ASN A 163 10.06 -11.79 -0.67
N LEU A 164 9.10 -10.96 -1.09
CA LEU A 164 7.93 -10.55 -0.31
C LEU A 164 6.71 -11.40 -0.62
N GLU A 165 6.81 -12.70 -0.32
CA GLU A 165 5.82 -13.72 -0.73
C GLU A 165 4.39 -13.38 -0.30
N MET A 166 4.17 -12.90 0.92
CA MET A 166 2.81 -12.56 1.39
C MET A 166 2.16 -11.40 0.61
N ARG A 167 2.96 -10.45 0.13
CA ARG A 167 2.46 -9.33 -0.69
C ARG A 167 2.20 -9.76 -2.14
N LYS A 168 3.06 -10.64 -2.66
CA LYS A 168 2.84 -11.33 -3.94
C LYS A 168 1.54 -12.13 -3.93
N LEU A 169 1.30 -12.96 -2.91
CA LEU A 169 0.07 -13.75 -2.78
C LEU A 169 -1.18 -12.86 -2.73
N ASN A 170 -1.11 -11.72 -2.05
CA ASN A 170 -2.20 -10.75 -2.04
C ASN A 170 -2.48 -10.22 -3.46
N SER A 171 -1.45 -9.83 -4.20
CA SER A 171 -1.60 -9.36 -5.59
C SER A 171 -2.18 -10.44 -6.52
N LEU A 172 -1.72 -11.69 -6.38
CA LEU A 172 -2.28 -12.84 -7.11
C LEU A 172 -3.76 -13.07 -6.78
N SER A 173 -4.17 -12.88 -5.53
CA SER A 173 -5.58 -13.01 -5.15
C SER A 173 -6.49 -12.01 -5.87
N PHE A 174 -6.02 -10.78 -6.09
CA PHE A 174 -6.73 -9.79 -6.90
C PHE A 174 -6.76 -10.17 -8.38
N ILE A 175 -5.68 -10.74 -8.92
CA ILE A 175 -5.65 -11.24 -10.30
C ILE A 175 -6.69 -12.36 -10.47
N GLY A 176 -6.78 -13.32 -9.55
CA GLY A 176 -7.81 -14.36 -9.56
C GLY A 176 -9.24 -13.78 -9.45
N ALA A 177 -9.42 -12.75 -8.62
CA ALA A 177 -10.70 -12.05 -8.51
C ALA A 177 -11.07 -11.35 -9.82
N ILE A 178 -10.12 -10.71 -10.49
CA ILE A 178 -10.36 -10.11 -11.82
C ILE A 178 -10.75 -11.17 -12.84
N HIS A 179 -10.05 -12.30 -12.90
CA HIS A 179 -10.43 -13.41 -13.79
C HIS A 179 -11.84 -13.91 -13.50
N THR A 180 -12.22 -13.97 -12.22
CA THR A 180 -13.59 -14.29 -11.80
C THR A 180 -14.62 -13.30 -12.36
N GLU A 181 -14.37 -11.99 -12.22
CA GLU A 181 -15.28 -10.95 -12.74
C GLU A 181 -15.34 -10.94 -14.28
N LEU A 182 -14.27 -11.36 -14.95
CA LEU A 182 -14.20 -11.50 -16.41
C LEU A 182 -14.72 -12.86 -16.93
N HIS A 183 -15.26 -13.72 -16.06
CA HIS A 183 -15.75 -15.07 -16.38
C HIS A 183 -14.69 -16.07 -16.86
N PHE A 184 -13.41 -15.78 -16.63
CA PHE A 184 -12.27 -16.68 -16.82
C PHE A 184 -12.10 -17.57 -15.60
N TYR A 185 -13.07 -18.46 -15.41
CA TYR A 185 -13.23 -19.22 -14.18
C TYR A 185 -12.14 -20.27 -13.95
N ASP A 186 -11.66 -20.90 -15.02
CA ASP A 186 -10.62 -21.92 -14.95
C ASP A 186 -9.28 -21.28 -14.59
N GLU A 187 -8.94 -20.15 -15.21
CA GLU A 187 -7.75 -19.36 -14.90
C GLU A 187 -7.78 -18.80 -13.47
N ALA A 188 -8.95 -18.34 -13.00
CA ALA A 188 -9.13 -17.93 -11.61
C ALA A 188 -8.88 -19.10 -10.64
N GLU A 189 -9.41 -20.28 -10.96
CA GLU A 189 -9.26 -21.48 -10.13
C GLU A 189 -7.80 -21.94 -10.07
N GLU A 190 -7.08 -21.94 -11.18
CA GLU A 190 -5.63 -22.25 -11.21
C GLU A 190 -4.85 -21.36 -10.25
N ILE A 191 -5.09 -20.05 -10.30
CA ILE A 191 -4.45 -19.08 -9.40
C ILE A 191 -4.82 -19.38 -7.94
N TYR A 192 -6.11 -19.57 -7.64
CA TYR A 192 -6.54 -19.83 -6.28
C TYR A 192 -5.96 -21.12 -5.71
N GLN A 193 -5.89 -22.19 -6.49
CA GLN A 193 -5.28 -23.46 -6.09
C GLN A 193 -3.78 -23.32 -5.82
N GLU A 194 -3.09 -22.46 -6.59
CA GLU A 194 -1.68 -22.16 -6.38
C GLU A 194 -1.43 -21.42 -5.05
N ILE A 195 -2.23 -20.40 -4.74
CA ILE A 195 -1.98 -19.50 -3.59
C ILE A 195 -2.58 -20.00 -2.27
N PHE A 196 -3.69 -20.73 -2.31
CA PHE A 196 -4.39 -21.23 -1.11
C PHE A 196 -3.51 -22.02 -0.13
N PRO A 197 -2.63 -22.95 -0.54
CA PRO A 197 -1.74 -23.66 0.39
C PRO A 197 -0.61 -22.79 0.95
N LYS A 198 -0.33 -21.62 0.36
CA LYS A 198 0.76 -20.71 0.72
C LYS A 198 0.34 -19.63 1.73
N VAL A 199 -0.92 -19.16 1.68
CA VAL A 199 -1.43 -18.10 2.58
C VAL A 199 -1.48 -18.56 4.04
N ARG A 200 -0.64 -18.02 4.92
CA ARG A 200 -0.62 -18.39 6.35
C ARG A 200 -1.40 -17.43 7.25
N ASP A 201 -1.50 -16.18 6.84
CA ASP A 201 -2.20 -15.16 7.61
C ASP A 201 -3.72 -15.36 7.59
N SER A 202 -4.35 -15.22 8.75
CA SER A 202 -5.78 -15.48 8.94
C SER A 202 -6.66 -14.46 8.20
N TYR A 203 -6.22 -13.20 8.13
CA TYR A 203 -6.94 -12.14 7.46
C TYR A 203 -6.89 -12.34 5.94
N GLN A 204 -5.70 -12.58 5.39
CA GLN A 204 -5.54 -12.90 3.96
C GLN A 204 -6.28 -14.19 3.58
N LEU A 205 -6.29 -15.21 4.44
CA LEU A 205 -7.04 -16.44 4.18
C LEU A 205 -8.55 -16.18 4.11
N SER A 206 -9.07 -15.28 4.94
CA SER A 206 -10.48 -14.86 4.88
C SER A 206 -10.81 -14.17 3.55
N LEU A 207 -9.95 -13.26 3.10
CA LEU A 207 -10.11 -12.58 1.80
C LEU A 207 -10.06 -13.57 0.63
N LEU A 208 -9.10 -14.51 0.66
CA LEU A 208 -8.99 -15.54 -0.37
C LEU A 208 -10.21 -16.46 -0.40
N ASN A 209 -10.68 -16.92 0.77
CA ASN A 209 -11.91 -17.70 0.87
C ASN A 209 -13.11 -16.95 0.29
N ARG A 210 -13.22 -15.65 0.56
CA ARG A 210 -14.26 -14.81 -0.04
C ARG A 210 -14.13 -14.75 -1.56
N ALA A 211 -12.92 -14.57 -2.11
CA ALA A 211 -12.68 -14.52 -3.54
C ALA A 211 -13.05 -15.85 -4.24
N ILE A 212 -12.63 -16.99 -3.68
CA ILE A 212 -12.98 -18.32 -4.19
C ILE A 212 -14.50 -18.56 -4.08
N GLY A 213 -15.10 -18.18 -2.96
CA GLY A 213 -16.55 -18.29 -2.77
C GLY A 213 -17.34 -17.49 -3.82
N LEU A 214 -16.87 -16.29 -4.17
CA LEU A 214 -17.43 -15.49 -5.27
C LEU A 214 -17.26 -16.17 -6.63
N ASN A 215 -16.10 -16.79 -6.90
CA ASN A 215 -15.87 -17.57 -8.12
C ASN A 215 -16.90 -18.71 -8.26
N ARG A 216 -17.07 -19.51 -7.21
CA ARG A 216 -18.06 -20.60 -7.18
C ARG A 216 -19.48 -20.08 -7.30
N LEU A 217 -19.79 -18.95 -6.69
CA LEU A 217 -21.10 -18.30 -6.81
C LEU A 217 -21.39 -17.88 -8.26
N ARG A 218 -20.41 -17.27 -8.95
CA ARG A 218 -20.54 -16.86 -10.36
C ARG A 218 -20.73 -18.06 -11.30
N GLN A 219 -20.15 -19.21 -10.97
CA GLN A 219 -20.37 -20.50 -11.64
C GLN A 219 -21.70 -21.20 -11.24
N ARG A 220 -22.51 -20.60 -10.36
CA ARG A 220 -23.74 -21.20 -9.79
C ARG A 220 -23.50 -22.46 -8.93
N ASN A 221 -22.27 -22.69 -8.48
CA ASN A 221 -21.95 -23.74 -7.51
C ASN A 221 -22.19 -23.25 -6.07
N TYR A 222 -23.47 -23.11 -5.71
CA TYR A 222 -23.88 -22.58 -4.40
C TYR A 222 -23.39 -23.40 -3.19
N PRO A 223 -23.36 -24.75 -3.22
CA PRO A 223 -22.87 -25.54 -2.09
C PRO A 223 -21.41 -25.26 -1.73
N GLU A 224 -20.52 -25.17 -2.74
CA GLU A 224 -19.11 -24.84 -2.52
C GLU A 224 -18.93 -23.38 -2.12
N ALA A 225 -19.63 -22.45 -2.78
CA ALA A 225 -19.58 -21.03 -2.43
C ALA A 225 -19.91 -20.81 -0.94
N LYS A 226 -20.97 -21.46 -0.45
CA LYS A 226 -21.34 -21.46 0.97
C LYS A 226 -20.20 -21.97 1.85
N SER A 227 -19.57 -23.07 1.47
CA SER A 227 -18.49 -23.67 2.26
C SER A 227 -17.29 -22.75 2.42
N TYR A 228 -16.92 -22.03 1.35
CA TYR A 228 -15.87 -21.01 1.38
C TYR A 228 -16.26 -19.77 2.20
N PHE A 229 -17.48 -19.25 2.08
CA PHE A 229 -17.93 -18.10 2.87
C PHE A 229 -17.94 -18.36 4.38
N PHE A 230 -18.25 -19.59 4.80
CA PHE A 230 -18.20 -19.98 6.21
C PHE A 230 -16.82 -20.47 6.68
N GLY A 231 -15.78 -20.40 5.83
CA GLY A 231 -14.42 -20.87 6.16
C GLY A 231 -14.36 -22.37 6.50
N ARG A 232 -15.34 -23.16 6.05
CA ARG A 232 -15.45 -24.59 6.37
C ARG A 232 -14.49 -25.45 5.55
N LEU A 233 -14.01 -24.92 4.44
CA LEU A 233 -12.88 -25.44 3.67
C LEU A 233 -11.58 -24.83 4.20
N THR A 234 -11.39 -24.77 5.51
CA THR A 234 -10.04 -24.58 6.07
C THR A 234 -9.27 -25.86 5.78
N ARG A 235 -7.99 -25.73 5.36
CA ARG A 235 -7.07 -26.83 5.02
C ARG A 235 -7.42 -28.08 5.83
N SER A 236 -8.24 -28.97 5.28
CA SER A 236 -8.73 -30.08 6.06
C SER A 236 -7.48 -30.89 6.39
N ARG A 237 -7.35 -31.29 7.67
CA ARG A 237 -6.34 -32.25 8.08
C ARG A 237 -6.39 -33.36 7.05
N LYS A 238 -5.27 -33.59 6.33
CA LYS A 238 -5.02 -34.89 5.72
C LYS A 238 -5.27 -35.89 6.84
N SER A 239 -6.45 -36.51 6.88
CA SER A 239 -6.56 -37.82 7.49
C SER A 239 -5.70 -38.65 6.59
N TYR A 240 -4.47 -38.91 7.03
CA TYR A 240 -3.73 -40.05 6.54
C TYR A 240 -4.67 -41.24 6.73
N GLY A 241 -5.32 -41.65 5.65
CA GLY A 241 -5.98 -42.94 5.58
C GLY A 241 -4.86 -43.96 5.68
N SER A 242 -4.58 -44.40 6.90
CA SER A 242 -3.90 -45.66 7.14
C SER A 242 -4.90 -46.78 6.81
N HIS A 243 -4.77 -47.32 5.60
CA HIS A 243 -5.15 -48.68 5.29
C HIS A 243 -3.86 -49.47 5.04
#